data_AF-A0A7V9ZT49-F1
#
_entry.id   AF-A0A7V9ZT49-F1
#
_cell.length_a   1.000
_cell.length_b   1.000
_cell.length_c   1.000
_cell.angle_alpha   90.00
_cell.angle_beta   90.00
_cell.angle_gamma   90.00
#
_symmetry.space_group_name_H-M   'P 1'
#
loop_
_entity.id
_entity.type
_entity.pdbx_description
1 polymer ?
#
loop_
_entity_poly.entity_id
_entity_poly.type
_entity_poly.pdbx_seq_one_letter_code
_entity_poly.pdbx_strand_id
1 'polypeptide(L)' 'IEEKIQDYLAAGVKLIWIIYPQKQFVAVYRQSKIVSILFETDELEGEDVVPNFRLSLEKVFGNLPQIEK' A
#
# COMPACT_ATOMS: atom_id res chain seq x y z
N ILE A 1 9.66 10.54 1.32
CA ILE A 1 8.40 9.82 0.98
C ILE A 1 7.20 10.61 1.48
N GLU A 2 7.25 11.11 2.72
CA GLU A 2 6.26 12.01 3.33
C GLU A 2 5.80 13.15 2.40
N GLU A 3 6.76 13.92 1.85
CA GLU A 3 6.46 15.03 0.93
C GLU A 3 5.61 14.60 -0.27
N LYS A 4 5.99 13.49 -0.94
CA LYS A 4 5.20 12.95 -2.06
C LYS A 4 3.79 12.54 -1.65
N ILE A 5 3.64 11.94 -0.46
CA ILE A 5 2.32 11.57 0.06
C ILE A 5 1.46 12.82 0.21
N GLN A 6 2.01 13.88 0.80
CA GLN A 6 1.31 15.15 0.97
C GLN A 6 0.96 15.77 -0.39
N ASP A 7 1.89 15.79 -1.35
CA ASP A 7 1.64 16.32 -2.70
C ASP A 7 0.51 15.56 -3.42
N TYR A 8 0.51 14.22 -3.34
CA TYR A 8 -0.54 13.42 -3.96
C TYR A 8 -1.89 13.62 -3.27
N LEU A 9 -1.92 13.67 -1.94
CA LEU A 9 -3.15 13.95 -1.20
C LEU A 9 -3.69 15.36 -1.50
N ALA A 10 -2.81 16.37 -1.59
CA ALA A 10 -3.15 17.74 -1.95
C ALA A 10 -3.66 17.84 -3.40
N ALA A 11 -3.15 17.00 -4.31
CA ALA A 11 -3.64 16.88 -5.68
C ALA A 11 -4.96 16.10 -5.81
N GLY A 12 -5.55 15.64 -4.70
CA GLY A 12 -6.84 14.96 -4.69
C GLY A 12 -6.78 13.44 -4.87
N VAL A 13 -5.60 12.82 -4.78
CA VAL A 13 -5.49 11.35 -4.75
C VAL A 13 -6.22 10.81 -3.51
N LYS A 14 -7.07 9.82 -3.71
CA LYS A 14 -7.94 9.28 -2.65
C LYS A 14 -7.33 8.12 -1.89
N LEU A 15 -6.47 7.33 -2.55
CA LEU A 15 -5.86 6.12 -2.03
C LEU A 15 -4.41 6.01 -2.50
N ILE A 16 -3.47 5.84 -1.58
CA ILE A 16 -2.04 5.65 -1.86
C ILE A 16 -1.58 4.40 -1.14
N TRP A 17 -0.89 3.51 -1.84
CA TRP A 17 -0.24 2.34 -1.27
C TRP A 17 1.28 2.52 -1.31
N ILE A 18 1.92 2.39 -0.16
CA ILE A 18 3.38 2.33 -0.05
C ILE A 18 3.77 0.93 0.38
N ILE A 19 4.33 0.19 -0.56
CA ILE A 19 4.80 -1.17 -0.34
C ILE A 19 6.21 -1.11 0.22
N TYR A 20 6.46 -1.82 1.31
CA TYR A 20 7.78 -2.01 1.91
C TYR A 20 8.22 -3.48 1.75
N PRO A 21 8.77 -3.88 0.59
CA PRO A 21 9.06 -5.28 0.26
C PRO A 21 9.95 -5.98 1.29
N GLN A 22 11.03 -5.33 1.73
CA GLN A 22 11.98 -5.91 2.70
C GLN A 22 11.41 -6.08 4.10
N LYS A 23 10.34 -5.34 4.43
CA LYS A 23 9.65 -5.39 5.73
C LYS A 23 8.29 -6.09 5.65
N GLN A 24 7.89 -6.54 4.45
CA GLN A 24 6.65 -7.26 4.18
C GLN A 24 5.39 -6.60 4.75
N PHE A 25 5.27 -5.29 4.56
CA PHE A 25 4.03 -4.57 4.88
C PHE A 25 3.72 -3.48 3.85
N VAL A 26 2.46 -3.05 3.83
CA VAL A 26 1.96 -1.94 3.01
C VAL A 26 1.34 -0.88 3.92
N ALA A 27 1.75 0.37 3.75
CA ALA A 27 1.06 1.50 4.34
C ALA A 27 0.01 2.05 3.35
N VAL A 28 -1.24 2.16 3.81
CA VAL A 28 -2.37 2.63 3.03
C VAL A 28 -2.77 4.01 3.55
N TYR A 29 -2.66 5.02 2.70
CA TYR A 29 -3.05 6.39 3.00
C TYR A 29 -4.34 6.75 2.28
N ARG A 30 -5.23 7.42 3.01
CA ARG A 30 -6.52 7.94 2.52
C ARG A 30 -6.62 9.43 2.83
N GLN A 31 -7.48 10.14 2.11
CA GLN A 31 -7.76 11.56 2.40
C GLN A 31 -8.26 11.81 3.83
N SER A 32 -8.93 10.82 4.46
CA SER A 32 -9.38 10.88 5.85
C SER A 32 -8.25 10.85 6.89
N LYS A 33 -6.98 10.88 6.46
CA LYS A 33 -5.75 10.84 7.28
C LYS A 33 -5.56 9.58 8.13
N ILE A 34 -6.43 8.57 8.01
CA ILE A 34 -6.23 7.27 8.66
C ILE A 34 -5.22 6.48 7.82
N VAL A 35 -4.04 6.26 8.40
CA VAL A 35 -3.05 5.33 7.86
C VAL A 35 -3.37 3.93 8.37
N SER A 36 -3.54 2.98 7.46
CA SER A 36 -3.63 1.56 7.79
C SER A 36 -2.33 0.86 7.43
N ILE A 37 -1.92 -0.09 8.26
CA ILE A 37 -0.80 -0.98 7.95
C ILE A 37 -1.39 -2.36 7.65
N LEU A 38 -1.06 -2.90 6.49
CA LEU A 38 -1.40 -4.25 6.06
C LEU A 38 -0.13 -5.10 6.04
N PHE A 39 -0.20 -6.32 6.54
CA PHE A 39 0.88 -7.29 6.58
C PHE A 39 0.70 -8.34 5.49
N GLU A 40 1.69 -9.22 5.35
CA GLU A 40 1.72 -10.28 4.33
C GLU A 40 0.43 -11.11 4.22
N THR A 41 -0.21 -11.43 5.35
CA THR A 41 -1.44 -12.25 5.38
C THR A 41 -2.70 -11.49 4.98
N ASP A 42 -2.63 -10.17 4.79
CA ASP A 42 -3.76 -9.32 4.46
C ASP A 42 -4.00 -9.20 2.94
N GLU A 43 -5.14 -8.64 2.57
CA GLU A 43 -5.46 -8.27 1.19
C GLU A 43 -5.36 -6.76 0.99
N LEU A 44 -4.76 -6.37 -0.14
CA LEU A 44 -4.79 -5.00 -0.63
C LEU A 44 -6.10 -4.75 -1.38
N GLU A 45 -6.92 -3.84 -0.88
CA GLU A 45 -8.23 -3.51 -1.44
C GLU A 45 -8.24 -2.14 -2.12
N GLY A 46 -8.94 -2.05 -3.26
CA GLY A 46 -9.13 -0.78 -3.99
C GLY A 46 -10.22 0.14 -3.44
N GLU A 47 -10.98 -0.32 -2.44
CA GLU A 47 -12.08 0.43 -1.81
C GLU A 47 -13.08 1.00 -2.85
N ASP A 48 -13.56 2.22 -2.66
CA ASP A 48 -14.40 2.94 -3.61
C ASP A 48 -13.60 3.54 -4.79
N VAL A 49 -12.26 3.57 -4.70
CA VAL A 49 -11.39 4.15 -5.73
C VAL A 49 -11.19 3.21 -6.91
N VAL A 50 -10.98 1.93 -6.63
CA VAL A 50 -10.91 0.85 -7.63
C VAL A 50 -11.83 -0.29 -7.17
N PRO A 51 -13.14 -0.19 -7.46
CA PRO A 51 -14.12 -1.15 -6.98
C PRO A 51 -13.79 -2.59 -7.39
N ASN A 52 -14.01 -3.52 -6.47
CA ASN A 52 -13.75 -4.97 -6.63
C ASN A 52 -12.28 -5.36 -6.80
N PHE A 53 -11.33 -4.43 -6.69
CA PHE A 53 -9.91 -4.78 -6.64
C PHE A 53 -9.57 -5.41 -5.29
N ARG A 54 -8.99 -6.62 -5.33
CA ARG A 54 -8.42 -7.34 -4.19
C ARG A 54 -7.15 -8.04 -4.63
N LEU A 55 -6.08 -7.90 -3.85
CA LEU A 55 -4.80 -8.56 -4.10
C LEU A 55 -4.21 -9.06 -2.78
N SER A 56 -4.11 -10.38 -2.61
CA SER A 56 -3.38 -11.00 -1.49
C SER A 56 -1.92 -10.52 -1.47
N LEU A 57 -1.48 -10.01 -0.31
CA LEU A 57 -0.12 -9.50 -0.14
C LEU A 57 0.94 -10.61 -0.09
N GLU A 58 0.55 -11.85 0.23
CA GLU A 58 1.42 -13.03 0.07
C GLU A 58 1.95 -13.15 -1.36
N LYS A 59 1.14 -12.85 -2.38
CA LYS A 59 1.58 -12.89 -3.79
C LYS A 59 2.55 -11.75 -4.14
N VAL A 60 2.42 -10.62 -3.45
CA VAL A 60 3.28 -9.44 -3.63
C VAL A 60 4.65 -9.69 -3.00
N PHE A 61 4.70 -10.28 -1.81
CA PHE A 61 5.94 -10.52 -1.08
C PHE A 61 6.61 -11.86 -1.42
N GLY A 62 5.83 -12.89 -1.76
CA GLY A 62 6.32 -14.24 -2.06
C GLY A 62 7.12 -14.37 -3.36
N ASN A 63 7.10 -13.36 -4.23
CA ASN A 63 7.85 -13.34 -5.50
C ASN A 63 9.08 -12.41 -5.48
N LEU A 64 9.48 -11.92 -4.30
CA LEU A 64 10.64 -11.03 -4.21
C LEU A 64 11.93 -11.85 -4.25
N PRO A 65 12.87 -11.56 -5.18
CA PRO A 65 14.20 -12.12 -5.10
C PRO A 65 14.81 -11.71 -3.75
N GLN A 66 15.27 -12.69 -2.98
CA GLN A 66 16.03 -12.48 -1.75
C GLN A 66 17.35 -11.81 -2.15
N ILE A 67 17.40 -10.48 -2.10
CA ILE A 67 18.67 -9.75 -2.27
C ILE A 67 19.42 -9.93 -0.95
N GLU A 68 20.22 -10.99 -0.87
CA GLU A 68 21.18 -11.18 0.21
C GLU A 68 22.14 -9.97 0.25
N LYS A 69 22.42 -9.49 1.46
CA LYS A 69 23.31 -8.35 1.73
C LYS A 69 24.77 -8.67 1.44
#